data_AF-A0A0N1BKS3-F1
#
_entry.id   AF-A0A0N1BKS3-F1
#
_cell.length_a   1.000
_cell.length_b   1.000
_cell.length_c   1.000
_cell.angle_alpha   90.00
_cell.angle_beta   90.00
_cell.angle_gamma   90.00
#
_symmetry.space_group_name_H-M   'P 1'
#
loop_
_entity.id
_entity.type
_entity.pdbx_description
1 polymer ?
#
loop_
_entity_poly.entity_id
_entity_poly.type
_entity_poly.pdbx_seq_one_letter_code
_entity_poly.pdbx_strand_id
1 'polypeptide(L)' 'KRLEPAEIEAYIAGGEWHGKAGGYAIQGSAEGFCAWLAGSHSGVVGLPLYETRRLLRAAGLAIA' A
#
# COMPACT_ATOMS: atom_id res chain seq x y z
N LYS A 1 6.06 3.21 -14.42
CA LYS A 1 6.07 4.53 -15.10
C LYS A 1 7.23 5.34 -14.52
N ARG A 2 7.96 6.11 -15.34
CA ARG A 2 8.90 7.12 -14.82
C ARG A 2 8.09 8.36 -14.44
N LEU A 3 8.32 8.91 -13.25
CA LEU A 3 7.65 10.13 -12.81
C LEU A 3 8.35 11.36 -13.38
N GLU A 4 7.56 12.31 -13.83
CA GLU A 4 8.06 13.62 -14.22
C GLU A 4 8.34 14.47 -12.97
N PRO A 5 9.32 15.39 -13.01
CA PRO A 5 9.65 16.23 -11.86
C PRO A 5 8.43 16.94 -11.25
N ALA A 6 7.52 17.44 -12.09
CA ALA A 6 6.30 18.11 -11.63
C ALA A 6 5.36 17.19 -10.83
N GLU A 7 5.31 15.89 -11.16
CA GLU A 7 4.50 14.91 -10.42
C GLU A 7 5.10 14.63 -9.05
N ILE A 8 6.44 14.57 -8.97
CA ILE A 8 7.17 14.41 -7.72
C ILE A 8 6.94 15.61 -6.80
N GLU A 9 7.10 16.83 -7.33
CA GLU A 9 6.87 18.06 -6.55
C GLU A 9 5.42 18.16 -6.04
N ALA A 10 4.44 17.86 -6.90
CA ALA A 10 3.03 17.85 -6.51
C ALA A 10 2.75 16.84 -5.39
N TYR A 11 3.34 15.64 -5.49
CA TYR A 11 3.18 14.60 -4.47
C TYR A 11 3.85 14.98 -3.14
N ILE A 12 5.05 15.55 -3.19
CA ILE A 12 5.76 16.04 -2.00
C ILE A 12 4.97 17.15 -1.31
N ALA A 13 4.41 18.10 -2.07
CA ALA A 13 3.59 19.19 -1.56
C ALA A 13 2.31 18.69 -0.86
N GLY A 14 1.78 17.53 -1.29
CA GLY A 14 0.64 16.87 -0.65
C GLY A 14 0.93 16.26 0.73
N GLY A 15 2.21 16.05 1.07
CA GLY A 15 2.63 15.63 2.41
C GLY A 15 2.29 14.19 2.82
N GLU A 16 1.56 13.43 1.99
CA GLU A 16 1.17 12.04 2.27
C GLU A 16 2.34 11.07 2.49
N TRP A 17 3.53 11.45 2.00
CA TRP A 17 4.77 10.70 2.13
C TRP A 17 5.32 10.67 3.56
N HIS A 18 4.91 11.60 4.43
CA HIS A 18 5.41 11.68 5.81
C HIS A 18 5.09 10.39 6.58
N GLY A 19 6.12 9.82 7.22
CA GLY A 19 5.99 8.59 8.01
C GLY A 19 5.70 7.33 7.18
N LYS A 20 5.87 7.38 5.84
CA LYS A 20 5.70 6.23 4.96
C LYS A 20 7.05 5.66 4.54
N ALA A 21 7.25 4.36 4.73
CA ALA A 21 8.41 3.67 4.21
C ALA A 21 8.41 3.76 2.67
N GLY A 22 9.56 4.11 2.09
CA GLY A 22 9.67 4.38 0.64
C GLY A 22 9.03 5.69 0.18
N GLY A 23 8.56 6.52 1.12
CA GLY A 23 8.04 7.85 0.83
C GLY A 23 6.75 7.85 0.03
N TYR A 24 5.95 6.78 0.04
CA TYR A 24 4.63 6.78 -0.61
C TYR A 24 3.60 5.92 0.13
N ALA A 25 2.31 6.16 -0.13
CA ALA A 25 1.21 5.36 0.39
C ALA A 25 0.31 4.89 -0.77
N ILE A 26 0.19 3.57 -0.95
CA ILE A 26 -0.61 2.99 -2.05
C ILE A 26 -2.11 3.23 -1.88
N GLN A 27 -2.59 3.51 -0.66
CA GLN A 27 -3.97 3.90 -0.40
C GLN A 27 -4.25 5.41 -0.58
N GLY A 28 -3.25 6.18 -1.02
CA GLY A 28 -3.31 7.63 -1.18
C GLY A 28 -3.12 8.05 -2.64
N SER A 29 -2.79 9.33 -2.87
CA SER A 29 -2.65 9.85 -4.26
C SER A 29 -1.56 9.15 -5.08
N ALA A 30 -0.57 8.53 -4.41
CA ALA A 30 0.49 7.76 -5.07
C ALA A 30 -0.03 6.51 -5.80
N GLU A 31 -1.23 6.01 -5.49
CA GLU A 31 -1.84 4.88 -6.21
C GLU A 31 -1.94 5.15 -7.71
N GLY A 32 -2.22 6.39 -8.11
CA GLY A 32 -2.30 6.81 -9.50
C GLY A 32 -0.98 6.65 -10.29
N PHE A 33 0.15 6.47 -9.60
CA PHE A 33 1.45 6.20 -10.19
C PHE A 33 1.80 4.71 -10.29
N CYS A 34 1.08 3.85 -9.57
CA CYS A 34 1.28 2.41 -9.53
C CYS A 34 0.65 1.75 -10.77
N ALA A 35 1.44 1.63 -11.84
CA ALA A 35 0.98 1.00 -13.09
C ALA A 35 0.72 -0.52 -12.96
N TRP A 36 1.33 -1.17 -11.96
CA TRP A 36 1.20 -2.61 -11.74
C TRP A 36 1.57 -2.97 -10.30
N LEU A 37 0.87 -3.96 -9.76
CA LEU A 37 1.14 -4.58 -8.46
C LEU A 37 1.08 -6.11 -8.61
N ALA A 38 2.13 -6.80 -8.16
CA ALA A 38 2.10 -8.25 -7.96
C ALA A 38 2.08 -8.58 -6.47
N GLY A 39 1.26 -9.57 -6.11
CA GLY A 39 1.10 -10.04 -4.74
C GLY A 39 -0.13 -9.47 -4.07
N SER A 40 -0.03 -9.16 -2.78
CA SER A 40 -1.17 -8.77 -1.94
C SER A 40 -1.21 -7.26 -1.73
N HIS A 41 -2.23 -6.59 -2.28
CA HIS A 41 -2.49 -5.17 -2.01
C HIS A 41 -2.64 -4.92 -0.50
N SER A 42 -3.41 -5.77 0.19
CA SER A 42 -3.56 -5.68 1.66
C SER A 42 -2.23 -5.85 2.40
N GLY A 43 -1.33 -6.68 1.87
CA GLY A 43 0.05 -6.80 2.37
C GLY A 43 0.85 -5.51 2.22
N VAL A 44 0.73 -4.82 1.08
CA VAL A 44 1.37 -3.51 0.86
C VAL A 44 0.81 -2.43 1.78
N VAL A 45 -0.51 -2.45 2.04
CA VAL A 45 -1.13 -1.57 3.04
C VAL A 45 -0.63 -1.85 4.46
N GLY A 46 -0.24 -3.10 4.75
CA GLY A 46 0.46 -3.49 5.98
C GLY A 46 -0.02 -4.78 6.65
N LEU A 47 -1.10 -5.40 6.15
CA LEU A 47 -1.60 -6.68 6.68
C LEU A 47 -2.15 -7.57 5.55
N PRO A 48 -1.44 -8.65 5.17
CA PRO A 48 -1.86 -9.53 4.09
C PRO A 48 -3.08 -10.37 4.49
N LEU A 49 -4.29 -9.88 4.17
CA LEU A 49 -5.54 -10.41 4.73
C LEU A 49 -5.80 -11.87 4.37
N TYR A 50 -5.36 -12.34 3.21
CA TYR A 50 -5.54 -13.74 2.81
C TYR A 50 -4.76 -14.68 3.75
N GLU A 51 -3.46 -14.41 3.94
CA GLU A 51 -2.58 -15.14 4.82
C GLU A 51 -3.01 -14.98 6.29
N THR A 52 -3.33 -13.75 6.72
CA THR A 52 -3.82 -13.49 8.07
C THR A 52 -5.10 -14.27 8.36
N ARG A 53 -6.07 -14.31 7.44
CA ARG A 53 -7.30 -15.10 7.61
C ARG A 53 -6.98 -16.59 7.76
N ARG A 54 -6.06 -17.13 6.96
CA ARG A 54 -5.63 -18.53 7.06
C ARG A 54 -5.00 -18.83 8.41
N LEU A 55 -4.12 -17.95 8.90
CA LEU A 55 -3.49 -18.08 10.22
C LEU A 55 -4.52 -18.02 11.35
N LEU A 56 -5.48 -17.08 11.30
CA LEU A 56 -6.54 -16.97 12.29
C LEU A 56 -7.42 -18.24 12.34
N ARG A 57 -7.77 -18.81 11.17
CA ARG A 57 -8.51 -20.09 11.11
C ARG A 57 -7.69 -21.24 11.69
N ALA A 58 -6.40 -21.32 11.36
CA ALA A 58 -5.51 -22.35 11.90
C ALA A 58 -5.33 -22.23 13.42
N ALA A 59 -5.40 -21.01 13.97
CA ALA A 59 -5.40 -20.74 15.40
C ALA A 59 -6.76 -21.00 16.08
N GLY A 60 -7.78 -21.47 15.35
CA GLY A 60 -9.10 -21.78 15.91
C GLY A 60 -10.00 -20.57 16.15
N LEU A 61 -9.65 -19.40 15.62
CA LEU A 61 -10.46 -18.19 15.78
C LEU A 61 -11.61 -18.16 14.77
N ALA A 62 -12.81 -17.85 15.25
CA ALA A 62 -13.97 -17.63 14.40
C ALA A 62 -13.85 -16.27 13.68
N ILE A 63 -14.00 -16.28 12.37
CA ILE A 63 -13.89 -15.10 11.51
C ILE A 63 -14.96 -15.20 10.42
N ALA A 64 -15.80 -14.17 10.34
CA ALA A 64 -16.83 -14.00 9.31
C ALA A 64 -16.21 -14.04 7.92
#